data_AF-B0EUG8-F1
#
_entry.id   AF-B0EUG8-F1
#
_cell.length_a   1.000
_cell.length_b   1.000
_cell.length_c   1.000
_cell.angle_alpha   90.00
_cell.angle_beta   90.00
_cell.angle_gamma   90.00
#
_symmetry.space_group_name_H-M   'P 1'
#
loop_
_entity.id
_entity.type
_entity.pdbx_description
1 polymer ?
#
loop_
_entity_poly.entity_id
_entity_poly.type
_entity_poly.pdbx_seq_one_letter_code
_entity_poly.pdbx_strand_id
1 'polypeptide(L)'
;MYGTPKGYIRNISEEETEIEERPLILGDFSRLIKDISLINEKCKILTGGCELTIGDYPFISVKKILEGHIEIIDELEEAVKLFKKNNNLLIDKIKEGKRREEREKRIDEAEKKIKQETKPERRKTRPL
;
A
#
# COMPACT_ATOMS: atom_id res chain seq x y z
N MET A 1 -0.19 43.09 -16.45
CA MET A 1 -1.16 42.06 -16.01
C MET A 1 -0.53 40.70 -16.29
N TYR A 2 -0.08 39.99 -15.25
CA TYR A 2 0.50 38.67 -15.42
C TYR A 2 -0.63 37.64 -15.40
N GLY A 3 -0.96 37.09 -16.56
CA GLY A 3 -1.78 35.90 -16.66
C GLY A 3 -0.91 34.67 -16.38
N THR A 4 -1.30 33.86 -15.42
CA THR A 4 -0.79 32.51 -15.22
C THR A 4 -1.72 31.52 -15.92
N PRO A 5 -1.31 30.85 -17.00
CA PRO A 5 -1.97 29.65 -17.45
C PRO A 5 -1.05 28.47 -17.19
N LYS A 6 -1.44 27.60 -16.25
CA LYS A 6 -1.18 26.16 -16.37
C LYS A 6 -2.02 25.40 -15.36
N GLY A 7 -3.25 25.10 -15.76
CA GLY A 7 -3.91 23.90 -15.25
C GLY A 7 -3.07 22.71 -15.67
N TYR A 8 -2.59 21.94 -14.71
CA TYR A 8 -1.94 20.65 -14.98
C TYR A 8 -3.01 19.68 -15.50
N ILE A 9 -3.17 19.62 -16.82
CA ILE A 9 -3.89 18.53 -17.46
C ILE A 9 -3.00 17.29 -17.32
N ARG A 10 -3.44 16.31 -16.53
CA ARG A 10 -2.82 14.99 -16.49
C ARG A 10 -3.21 14.24 -17.74
N ASN A 11 -2.25 14.04 -18.64
CA ASN A 11 -2.34 12.98 -19.64
C ASN A 11 -2.24 11.65 -18.89
N ILE A 12 -3.36 10.96 -18.76
CA ILE A 12 -3.42 9.58 -18.29
C ILE A 12 -3.02 8.72 -19.50
N SER A 13 -1.71 8.50 -19.67
CA SER A 13 -1.20 7.49 -20.59
C SER A 13 -1.27 6.13 -19.89
N GLU A 14 -1.85 5.14 -20.56
CA GLU A 14 -1.97 3.75 -20.08
C GLU A 14 -0.66 2.97 -20.13
N GLU A 15 0.38 3.50 -20.77
CA GLU A 15 1.68 2.84 -20.89
C GLU A 15 2.57 3.11 -19.67
N GLU A 16 3.15 2.04 -19.16
CA GLU A 16 4.18 1.94 -18.12
C GLU A 16 4.88 3.28 -17.78
N THR A 17 4.31 4.02 -16.83
CA THR A 17 5.01 5.17 -16.25
C THR A 17 6.25 4.67 -15.52
N GLU A 18 7.41 4.88 -16.13
CA GLU A 18 8.71 4.79 -15.47
C GLU A 18 8.62 5.56 -14.15
N ILE A 19 8.73 4.83 -13.04
CA ILE A 19 8.65 5.44 -11.71
C ILE A 19 9.99 6.12 -11.46
N GLU A 20 10.02 7.44 -11.57
CA GLU A 20 11.19 8.22 -11.14
C GLU A 20 11.45 7.93 -9.64
N GLU A 21 12.60 7.34 -9.33
CA GLU A 21 13.06 7.15 -7.96
C GLU A 21 13.32 8.52 -7.32
N ARG A 22 12.32 9.00 -6.57
CA ARG A 22 12.41 10.24 -5.80
C ARG A 22 12.20 9.98 -4.31
N PRO A 23 12.70 10.88 -3.42
CA PRO A 23 12.36 10.82 -2.01
C PRO A 23 10.84 10.92 -1.80
N LEU A 24 10.35 10.21 -0.79
CA LEU A 24 8.95 10.27 -0.38
C LEU A 24 8.66 11.64 0.26
N ILE A 25 7.54 12.23 -0.14
CA ILE A 25 7.09 13.52 0.41
C ILE A 25 5.78 13.28 1.18
N LEU A 26 5.46 14.13 2.14
CA LEU A 26 4.17 14.10 2.87
C LEU A 26 2.94 14.05 1.94
N GLY A 27 3.05 14.65 0.74
CA GLY A 27 2.00 14.60 -0.27
C GLY A 27 1.70 13.19 -0.76
N ASP A 28 2.68 12.28 -0.76
CA ASP A 28 2.50 10.88 -1.17
C ASP A 28 1.70 10.11 -0.11
N PHE A 29 1.95 10.37 1.18
CA PHE A 29 1.13 9.83 2.27
C PHE A 29 -0.29 10.39 2.27
N SER A 30 -0.47 11.68 1.97
CA SER A 30 -1.81 12.27 1.83
C SER A 30 -2.58 11.61 0.68
N ARG A 31 -1.92 11.27 -0.43
CA ARG A 31 -2.53 10.51 -1.54
C ARG A 31 -2.92 9.09 -1.13
N LEU A 32 -2.03 8.38 -0.44
CA LEU A 32 -2.32 7.04 0.11
C LEU A 32 -3.60 7.05 0.97
N ILE A 33 -3.74 8.02 1.87
CA ILE A 33 -4.92 8.15 2.74
C ILE A 33 -6.18 8.42 1.93
N LYS A 34 -6.10 9.29 0.91
CA LYS A 34 -7.23 9.58 0.02
C LYS A 34 -7.67 8.36 -0.77
N ASP A 35 -6.72 7.61 -1.33
CA ASP A 35 -7.03 6.41 -2.11
C ASP A 35 -7.66 5.32 -1.20
N ILE A 36 -7.18 5.16 0.04
CA ILE A 36 -7.81 4.27 1.04
C ILE A 36 -9.23 4.72 1.37
N SER A 37 -9.46 6.02 1.54
CA SER A 37 -10.79 6.58 1.80
C SER A 37 -11.76 6.24 0.68
N LEU A 38 -11.33 6.36 -0.58
CA LEU A 38 -12.15 6.07 -1.75
C LEU A 38 -12.53 4.58 -1.83
N ILE A 39 -11.58 3.68 -1.56
CA ILE A 39 -11.87 2.24 -1.48
C ILE A 39 -12.87 1.96 -0.34
N ASN A 40 -12.68 2.59 0.81
CA ASN A 40 -13.55 2.39 1.98
C ASN A 40 -14.99 2.85 1.69
N GLU A 41 -15.18 3.95 0.97
CA GLU A 41 -16.51 4.39 0.53
C GLU A 41 -17.20 3.34 -0.34
N LYS A 42 -16.50 2.77 -1.33
CA LYS A 42 -17.06 1.70 -2.17
C LYS A 42 -17.38 0.43 -1.35
N CYS A 43 -16.53 0.05 -0.41
CA CYS A 43 -16.79 -1.06 0.52
C CYS A 43 -18.01 -0.81 1.43
N LYS A 44 -18.27 0.45 1.81
CA LYS A 44 -19.46 0.80 2.59
C LYS A 44 -20.74 0.57 1.79
N ILE A 45 -20.72 0.77 0.47
CA ILE A 45 -21.89 0.50 -0.37
C ILE A 45 -22.21 -1.01 -0.36
N LEU A 46 -21.20 -1.88 -0.42
CA LEU A 46 -21.40 -3.33 -0.30
C LEU A 46 -21.98 -3.77 1.05
N THR A 47 -21.59 -3.11 2.13
CA THR A 47 -22.01 -3.48 3.50
C THR A 47 -23.31 -2.82 3.93
N GLY A 48 -23.56 -1.59 3.48
CA GLY A 48 -24.82 -0.88 3.67
C GLY A 48 -25.95 -1.39 2.78
N GLY A 49 -25.60 -2.08 1.69
CA GLY A 49 -26.53 -2.63 0.72
C GLY A 49 -27.11 -1.57 -0.21
N CYS A 50 -27.75 -2.04 -1.28
CA CYS A 50 -28.58 -1.20 -2.14
C CYS A 50 -29.97 -1.12 -1.51
N GLU A 51 -30.39 0.06 -1.04
CA GLU A 51 -31.77 0.29 -0.60
C GLU A 51 -32.71 0.13 -1.80
N LEU A 52 -33.21 -1.09 -1.98
CA LEU A 52 -34.22 -1.43 -2.97
C LEU A 52 -35.39 -2.06 -2.24
N THR A 53 -36.55 -1.40 -2.32
CA THR A 53 -37.81 -1.97 -1.84
C THR A 53 -38.11 -3.25 -2.62
N ILE A 54 -38.35 -4.34 -1.90
CA ILE A 54 -38.85 -5.59 -2.46
C ILE A 54 -40.29 -5.32 -2.90
N GLY A 55 -40.49 -5.04 -4.19
CA GLY A 55 -41.82 -4.84 -4.76
C GLY A 55 -42.56 -6.17 -4.97
N ASP A 56 -43.63 -6.14 -5.75
CA ASP A 56 -44.52 -7.29 -5.99
C ASP A 56 -43.82 -8.52 -6.60
N TYR A 57 -42.63 -8.32 -7.19
CA TYR A 57 -41.79 -9.38 -7.74
C TYR A 57 -40.46 -9.46 -6.98
N PRO A 58 -40.39 -10.25 -5.90
CA PRO A 58 -39.22 -10.32 -5.05
C PRO A 58 -37.98 -10.86 -5.80
N PHE A 59 -38.16 -11.83 -6.69
CA PHE A 59 -37.05 -12.40 -7.47
C PHE A 59 -36.39 -11.39 -8.43
N ILE A 60 -37.17 -10.50 -9.05
CA ILE A 60 -36.64 -9.45 -9.93
C ILE A 60 -35.88 -8.41 -9.10
N SER A 61 -36.40 -8.07 -7.93
CA SER A 61 -35.77 -7.13 -7.01
C SER A 61 -34.45 -7.68 -6.47
N VAL A 62 -34.42 -8.95 -6.05
CA VAL A 62 -33.20 -9.64 -5.60
C VAL A 62 -32.18 -9.75 -6.73
N LYS A 63 -32.60 -10.09 -7.95
CA LYS A 63 -31.69 -10.14 -9.11
C LYS A 63 -30.98 -8.79 -9.31
N LYS A 64 -31.72 -7.68 -9.31
CA LYS A 64 -31.15 -6.33 -9.46
C LYS A 64 -30.20 -5.95 -8.33
N ILE A 65 -30.54 -6.33 -7.09
CA ILE A 65 -29.66 -6.12 -5.94
C ILE A 65 -28.34 -6.87 -6.17
N LEU A 66 -28.39 -8.15 -6.57
CA LEU A 66 -27.20 -8.94 -6.83
C LEU A 66 -26.36 -8.39 -7.99
N GLU A 67 -26.99 -8.00 -9.10
CA GLU A 67 -26.32 -7.36 -10.24
C GLU A 67 -25.59 -6.08 -9.79
N GLY A 68 -26.24 -5.22 -9.01
CA GLY A 68 -25.61 -4.01 -8.48
C GLY A 68 -24.43 -4.30 -7.53
N HIS A 69 -24.50 -5.36 -6.73
CA HIS A 69 -23.35 -5.77 -5.90
C HIS A 69 -22.17 -6.28 -6.75
N ILE A 70 -22.45 -6.98 -7.85
CA ILE A 70 -21.41 -7.44 -8.79
C ILE A 70 -20.71 -6.23 -9.44
N GLU A 71 -21.47 -5.24 -9.90
CA GLU A 71 -20.92 -4.01 -10.49
C GLU A 71 -20.00 -3.27 -9.50
N ILE A 72 -20.42 -3.16 -8.22
CA ILE A 72 -19.59 -2.53 -7.18
C ILE A 72 -18.31 -3.35 -6.90
N ILE A 73 -18.36 -4.68 -6.98
CA ILE A 73 -17.18 -5.54 -6.83
C ILE A 73 -16.17 -5.28 -7.96
N ASP A 74 -16.63 -5.21 -9.21
CA ASP A 74 -15.77 -4.93 -10.36
C ASP A 74 -15.10 -3.54 -10.22
N GLU A 75 -15.89 -2.54 -9.83
CA GLU A 75 -15.43 -1.20 -9.53
C GLU A 75 -14.41 -1.12 -8.38
N LEU A 76 -14.53 -2.00 -7.39
CA LEU A 76 -13.57 -2.13 -6.29
C LEU A 76 -12.26 -2.74 -6.78
N GLU A 77 -12.33 -3.73 -7.66
CA GLU A 77 -11.13 -4.36 -8.24
C GLU A 77 -10.30 -3.33 -9.00
N GLU A 78 -10.95 -2.49 -9.82
CA GLU A 78 -10.29 -1.39 -10.53
C GLU A 78 -9.69 -0.35 -9.57
N ALA A 79 -10.43 0.04 -8.53
CA ALA A 79 -9.94 0.97 -7.51
C ALA A 79 -8.70 0.42 -6.78
N VAL A 80 -8.67 -0.89 -6.49
CA VAL A 80 -7.52 -1.56 -5.87
C VAL A 80 -6.33 -1.62 -6.84
N LYS A 81 -6.56 -1.86 -8.13
CA LYS A 81 -5.50 -1.82 -9.16
C LYS A 81 -4.88 -0.42 -9.24
N LEU A 82 -5.70 0.63 -9.29
CA LEU A 82 -5.26 2.02 -9.29
C LEU A 82 -4.52 2.39 -8.00
N PHE A 83 -5.02 1.96 -6.84
CA PHE A 83 -4.32 2.14 -5.56
C PHE A 83 -2.91 1.56 -5.59
N LYS A 84 -2.76 0.32 -6.10
CA LYS A 84 -1.44 -0.32 -6.22
C LYS A 84 -0.54 0.45 -7.18
N LYS A 85 -1.05 0.92 -8.33
CA LYS A 85 -0.28 1.69 -9.31
C LYS A 85 0.17 3.04 -8.72
N ASN A 86 -0.73 3.78 -8.08
CA ASN A 86 -0.46 5.10 -7.51
C ASN A 86 0.53 5.05 -6.35
N ASN A 87 0.47 3.97 -5.55
CA ASN A 87 1.27 3.82 -4.34
C ASN A 87 2.49 2.91 -4.54
N ASN A 88 2.84 2.57 -5.79
CA ASN A 88 3.93 1.64 -6.08
C ASN A 88 5.28 2.14 -5.55
N LEU A 89 5.56 3.45 -5.66
CA LEU A 89 6.77 4.07 -5.09
C LEU A 89 6.86 3.88 -3.57
N LEU A 90 5.76 4.04 -2.84
CA LEU A 90 5.69 3.81 -1.40
C LEU A 90 5.93 2.33 -1.08
N ILE A 91 5.28 1.43 -1.82
CA ILE A 91 5.42 -0.02 -1.66
C ILE A 91 6.87 -0.45 -1.85
N ASP A 92 7.55 0.06 -2.88
CA ASP A 92 8.92 -0.31 -3.19
C ASP A 92 9.92 0.24 -2.17
N LYS A 93 9.71 1.48 -1.69
CA LYS A 93 10.52 2.03 -0.59
C LYS A 93 10.34 1.26 0.72
N ILE A 94 9.12 0.79 1.01
CA ILE A 94 8.87 -0.08 2.18
C ILE A 94 9.59 -1.43 2.04
N LYS A 95 9.54 -2.06 0.85
CA LYS A 95 10.28 -3.31 0.59
C LYS A 95 11.78 -3.12 0.70
N GLU A 96 12.30 -2.01 0.19
CA GLU A 96 13.71 -1.64 0.29
C GLU A 96 14.13 -1.47 1.75
N GLY A 97 13.35 -0.76 2.55
CA GLY A 97 13.56 -0.60 3.99
C GLY A 97 13.62 -1.94 4.73
N LYS A 98 12.65 -2.83 4.49
CA LYS A 98 12.66 -4.18 5.08
C LYS A 98 13.92 -4.98 4.73
N ARG A 99 14.35 -4.94 3.46
CA ARG A 99 15.59 -5.61 3.01
C ARG A 99 16.83 -5.05 3.70
N ARG A 100 16.87 -3.75 3.97
CA ARG A 100 17.98 -3.10 4.70
C ARG A 100 18.00 -3.54 6.16
N GLU A 101 16.86 -3.50 6.85
CA GLU A 101 16.74 -3.96 8.24
C GLU A 101 17.16 -5.44 8.40
N GLU A 102 16.76 -6.31 7.48
CA GLU A 102 17.17 -7.72 7.49
C GLU A 102 18.68 -7.92 7.24
N ARG A 103 19.31 -7.02 6.49
CA ARG A 103 20.77 -7.04 6.29
C ARG A 103 21.49 -6.58 7.56
N GLU A 104 21.04 -5.49 8.17
CA GLU A 104 21.61 -4.97 9.40
C GLU A 104 21.50 -5.99 10.55
N LYS A 105 20.35 -6.63 10.72
CA LYS A 105 20.17 -7.70 11.72
C LYS A 105 21.16 -8.85 11.53
N ARG A 106 21.42 -9.26 10.28
CA ARG A 106 22.40 -10.31 9.97
C ARG A 106 23.84 -9.90 10.31
N ILE A 107 24.18 -8.64 10.05
CA ILE A 107 25.51 -8.10 10.38
C ILE A 107 25.69 -8.03 11.90
N ASP A 108 24.70 -7.50 12.62
CA ASP A 108 24.70 -7.43 14.08
C ASP A 108 24.83 -8.81 14.74
N GLU A 109 24.14 -9.81 14.20
CA GLU A 109 24.25 -11.20 14.66
C GLU A 109 25.64 -11.78 14.39
N ALA A 110 26.22 -11.51 13.22
CA ALA A 110 27.57 -11.94 12.88
C ALA A 110 28.62 -11.28 13.79
N GLU A 111 28.52 -9.98 14.06
CA GLU A 111 29.41 -9.27 14.97
C GLU A 111 29.30 -9.78 16.41
N LYS A 112 28.08 -10.11 16.87
CA LYS A 112 27.88 -10.71 18.20
C LYS A 112 28.53 -12.08 18.30
N LYS A 113 28.48 -12.91 17.25
CA LYS A 113 29.16 -14.22 17.21
C LYS A 113 30.68 -14.06 17.26
N ILE A 114 31.26 -13.17 16.46
CA ILE A 114 32.71 -12.89 16.48
C ILE A 114 33.15 -12.43 17.88
N LYS A 115 32.41 -11.54 18.53
CA LYS A 115 32.70 -11.08 19.90
C LYS A 115 32.60 -12.19 20.96
N GLN A 116 31.77 -13.21 20.74
CA GLN A 116 31.69 -14.36 21.65
C GLN A 116 32.86 -15.33 21.43
N GLU A 117 33.24 -15.58 20.18
CA GLU A 117 34.36 -16.47 19.83
C GLU A 117 35.73 -15.87 20.16
N THR A 118 35.86 -14.54 20.08
CA THR A 118 37.11 -13.82 20.40
C THR A 118 37.25 -13.47 21.89
N LYS A 119 36.31 -13.85 22.76
CA LYS A 119 36.49 -13.67 24.20
C LYS A 119 37.65 -14.56 24.68
N PRO A 120 38.75 -13.99 25.21
CA PRO A 120 39.86 -14.79 25.67
C PRO A 120 39.43 -15.66 26.85
N GLU A 121 39.69 -16.96 26.78
CA GLU A 121 39.56 -17.84 27.94
C GLU A 121 40.42 -17.28 29.07
N ARG A 122 39.80 -17.02 30.23
CA ARG A 122 40.51 -16.61 31.44
C ARG A 122 41.54 -17.69 31.76
N ARG A 123 42.82 -17.41 31.47
CA ARG A 123 43.94 -18.21 31.98
C ARG A 123 43.82 -18.23 33.50
N LYS A 124 43.59 -19.42 34.07
CA LYS A 124 43.68 -19.63 35.51
C LYS A 124 45.11 -19.31 35.94
N THR A 125 45.31 -18.15 36.56
CA THR A 125 46.56 -17.83 37.25
C THR A 125 46.72 -18.83 38.39
N ARG A 126 47.82 -19.59 38.36
CA ARG A 126 48.18 -20.54 39.42
C ARG A 126 48.41 -19.76 40.73
N PRO A 127 47.85 -20.19 41.87
CA PRO A 127 48.13 -19.52 43.15
C PRO A 127 49.61 -19.68 43.52
N LEU A 128 50.17 -18.59 44.07
CA LEU A 128 51.53 -18.48 44.60
C LEU A 128 51.75 -19.38 45.81
#